data_AF-A0A967MUS5-F1
#
_entry.id   AF-A0A967MUS5-F1
#
_cell.length_a   1.000
_cell.length_b   1.000
_cell.length_c   1.000
_cell.angle_alpha   90.00
_cell.angle_beta   90.00
_cell.angle_gamma   90.00
#
_symmetry.space_group_name_H-M   'P 1'
#
loop_
_entity.id
_entity.type
_entity.pdbx_description
1 polymer ?
#
loop_
_entity_poly.entity_id
_entity_poly.type
_entity_poly.pdbx_seq_one_letter_code
_entity_poly.pdbx_strand_id
1 'polypeptide(L)'
;MCGIAGILQRRGTVELGALERMAEGLRHRGPDDRGIERIDAVGLAHTRLSIIDLAGGHQPLMTPERDLSLVANGEIYNYVELREALEREHGVRFATGSDSETILHAYAVHGLAALEHLHGMFAFALYDRRRGRLILARDRLGIKPLYYAVAGDRLAFASEIKALLPALPRSPALAPGAVMQFLQSQFSAGADTALEGVHRVLPGEAIVVDSELNLEHHRYWSPLDVQPSPMSEAQATEAFDGLFDRVMREHVRSDVPYGAFLSGGVDSGTLVGCLTRFQEGPVRTFSVGYAGADERGELAEAERIARRFGTRHRPLRLDRERIFRRIPHMIWSADELMRDYACLPTALLAEAAGRELKVVFTGEGGDEMFAGYGRYRPARATALL
;
A
#
# COMPACT_ATOMS: atom_id res chain seq x y z
N MET A 1 7.70 -3.56 -3.03
CA MET A 1 6.26 -3.37 -3.32
C MET A 1 6.10 -3.27 -4.81
N CYS A 2 5.02 -3.71 -5.46
CA CYS A 2 4.92 -3.44 -6.90
C CYS A 2 4.73 -1.93 -7.20
N GLY A 3 4.97 -1.54 -8.46
CA GLY A 3 4.62 -0.23 -8.99
C GLY A 3 3.72 -0.38 -10.20
N ILE A 4 2.61 0.36 -10.22
CA ILE A 4 1.67 0.42 -11.34
C ILE A 4 1.68 1.78 -12.00
N ALA A 5 1.49 1.80 -13.32
CA ALA A 5 1.39 3.00 -14.13
C ALA A 5 0.52 2.74 -15.37
N GLY A 6 -0.03 3.79 -15.95
CA GLY A 6 -0.71 3.66 -17.23
C GLY A 6 -1.31 4.96 -17.74
N ILE A 7 -1.81 4.87 -18.97
CA ILE A 7 -2.39 5.98 -19.72
C ILE A 7 -3.68 5.48 -20.38
N LEU A 8 -4.77 6.23 -20.23
CA LEU A 8 -5.95 6.13 -21.08
C LEU A 8 -5.95 7.32 -22.02
N GLN A 9 -5.94 7.04 -23.33
CA GLN A 9 -5.93 8.03 -24.38
C GLN A 9 -7.35 8.22 -24.94
N ARG A 10 -7.90 9.44 -24.93
CA ARG A 10 -9.24 9.71 -25.51
C ARG A 10 -9.27 9.47 -27.02
N ARG A 11 -8.19 9.85 -27.71
CA ARG A 11 -8.06 9.73 -29.18
C ARG A 11 -6.68 9.22 -29.56
N GLY A 12 -6.65 8.21 -30.43
CA GLY A 12 -5.41 7.59 -30.90
C GLY A 12 -4.97 6.46 -29.98
N THR A 13 -3.66 6.20 -29.96
CA THR A 13 -3.07 5.10 -29.19
C THR A 13 -2.03 5.62 -28.22
N VAL A 14 -1.84 4.90 -27.12
CA VAL A 14 -0.78 5.21 -26.15
C VAL A 14 0.61 4.95 -26.76
N GLU A 15 1.49 5.93 -26.58
CA GLU A 15 2.91 5.82 -26.93
C GLU A 15 3.65 4.89 -25.95
N LEU A 16 4.16 3.77 -26.45
CA LEU A 16 4.87 2.78 -25.61
C LEU A 16 6.07 3.39 -24.88
N GLY A 17 6.82 4.27 -25.55
CA GLY A 17 7.97 4.93 -24.93
C GLY A 17 7.61 5.79 -23.72
N ALA A 18 6.38 6.31 -23.62
CA ALA A 18 5.91 7.00 -22.43
C ALA A 18 5.72 6.00 -21.27
N LEU A 19 4.98 4.90 -21.50
CA LEU A 19 4.79 3.82 -20.52
C LEU A 19 6.11 3.26 -20.01
N GLU A 20 7.09 3.09 -20.92
CA GLU A 20 8.40 2.58 -20.56
C GLU A 20 9.14 3.46 -19.56
N ARG A 21 9.07 4.79 -19.74
CA ARG A 21 9.64 5.79 -18.82
C ARG A 21 8.87 5.84 -17.50
N MET A 22 7.54 5.70 -17.53
CA MET A 22 6.74 5.61 -16.29
C MET A 22 7.16 4.37 -15.48
N ALA A 23 7.33 3.22 -16.15
CA ALA A 23 7.78 1.99 -15.51
C ALA A 23 9.20 2.11 -14.94
N GLU A 24 10.13 2.76 -15.65
CA GLU A 24 11.49 2.97 -15.12
C GLU A 24 11.48 3.81 -13.84
N GLY A 25 10.61 4.82 -13.76
CA GLY A 25 10.41 5.62 -12.55
C GLY A 25 9.88 4.85 -11.34
N LEU A 26 9.43 3.60 -11.53
CA LEU A 26 8.87 2.73 -10.50
C LEU A 26 9.75 1.49 -10.20
N ARG A 27 10.88 1.32 -10.91
CA ARG A 27 11.71 0.11 -10.82
C ARG A 27 12.23 -0.19 -9.41
N HIS A 28 12.43 0.84 -8.57
CA HIS A 28 12.83 0.66 -7.17
C HIS A 28 11.77 -0.04 -6.32
N ARG A 29 10.50 0.05 -6.71
CA ARG A 29 9.41 -0.64 -6.04
C ARG A 29 9.47 -2.12 -6.38
N GLY A 30 9.44 -2.44 -7.67
CA GLY A 30 9.35 -3.79 -8.21
C GLY A 30 10.55 -4.16 -9.10
N PRO A 31 11.66 -4.61 -8.51
CA PRO A 31 12.89 -4.91 -9.24
C PRO A 31 12.93 -6.31 -9.90
N ASP A 32 11.99 -7.20 -9.60
CA ASP A 32 12.07 -8.61 -10.01
C ASP A 32 11.60 -8.84 -11.45
N ASP A 33 10.63 -8.07 -11.93
CA ASP A 33 10.00 -8.25 -13.23
C ASP A 33 9.29 -6.97 -13.70
N ARG A 34 9.01 -6.87 -15.01
CA ARG A 34 8.40 -5.71 -15.66
C ARG A 34 7.47 -6.18 -16.78
N GLY A 35 6.24 -5.66 -16.78
CA GLY A 35 5.27 -5.90 -17.84
C GLY A 35 4.68 -4.61 -18.38
N ILE A 36 4.50 -4.53 -19.70
CA ILE A 36 3.88 -3.40 -20.38
C ILE A 36 2.97 -3.96 -21.47
N GLU A 37 1.70 -3.58 -21.46
CA GLU A 37 0.73 -3.96 -22.48
C GLU A 37 -0.04 -2.73 -22.97
N ARG A 38 -0.38 -2.73 -24.25
CA ARG A 38 -1.28 -1.75 -24.86
C ARG A 38 -2.53 -2.48 -25.33
N ILE A 39 -3.68 -2.08 -24.81
CA ILE A 39 -4.99 -2.63 -25.12
C ILE A 39 -5.88 -1.49 -25.60
N ASP A 40 -6.16 -1.47 -26.90
CA ASP A 40 -6.92 -0.40 -27.56
C ASP A 40 -6.37 1.00 -27.23
N ALA A 41 -7.14 1.81 -26.48
CA ALA A 41 -6.82 3.16 -26.06
C ALA A 41 -6.07 3.24 -24.72
N VAL A 42 -5.82 2.09 -24.07
CA VAL A 42 -5.18 2.00 -22.76
C VAL A 42 -3.79 1.39 -22.86
N GLY A 43 -2.85 1.96 -22.12
CA GLY A 43 -1.54 1.41 -21.86
C GLY A 43 -1.39 1.12 -20.37
N LEU A 44 -0.99 -0.09 -20.03
CA LEU A 44 -0.73 -0.53 -18.66
C LEU A 44 0.75 -0.89 -18.51
N ALA A 45 1.35 -0.47 -17.40
CA ALA A 45 2.71 -0.78 -17.03
C ALA A 45 2.78 -1.22 -15.58
N HIS A 46 3.61 -2.22 -15.32
CA HIS A 46 3.81 -2.79 -14.00
C HIS A 46 5.29 -3.12 -13.76
N THR A 47 5.74 -2.90 -12.53
CA THR A 47 7.04 -3.32 -12.00
C THR A 47 6.77 -4.20 -10.77
N ARG A 48 7.33 -5.41 -10.75
CA ARG A 48 6.94 -6.45 -9.81
C ARG A 48 7.97 -6.64 -8.71
N LEU A 49 7.50 -6.70 -7.46
CA LEU A 49 8.21 -7.39 -6.39
C LEU A 49 7.46 -8.70 -6.14
N SER A 50 8.06 -9.82 -6.52
CA SER A 50 7.42 -11.14 -6.46
C SER A 50 7.36 -11.64 -5.01
N ILE A 51 6.14 -11.70 -4.44
CA ILE A 51 5.86 -12.14 -3.06
C ILE A 51 4.99 -13.41 -3.05
N ILE A 52 3.90 -13.42 -3.83
CA ILE A 52 3.00 -14.56 -4.03
C ILE A 52 3.05 -14.99 -5.51
N ASP A 53 3.07 -16.30 -5.73
CA ASP A 53 3.18 -16.98 -7.03
C ASP A 53 4.36 -16.46 -7.85
N LEU A 54 5.57 -16.74 -7.39
CA LEU A 54 6.81 -16.17 -7.93
C LEU A 54 6.95 -16.36 -9.44
N ALA A 55 6.47 -17.49 -9.98
CA ALA A 55 6.56 -17.83 -11.40
C ALA A 55 5.35 -17.33 -12.23
N GLY A 56 4.13 -17.41 -11.71
CA GLY A 56 2.90 -17.16 -12.48
C GLY A 56 2.31 -15.75 -12.33
N GLY A 57 2.69 -14.98 -11.31
CA GLY A 57 2.10 -13.68 -11.02
C GLY A 57 2.57 -12.49 -11.87
N HIS A 58 3.02 -12.71 -13.11
CA HIS A 58 3.37 -11.63 -14.03
C HIS A 58 2.15 -10.72 -14.28
N GLN A 59 2.37 -9.40 -14.35
CA GLN A 59 1.30 -8.45 -14.66
C GLN A 59 1.75 -7.50 -15.78
N PRO A 60 0.85 -7.07 -16.68
CA PRO A 60 -0.63 -7.07 -16.54
C PRO A 60 -1.30 -8.46 -16.57
N LEU A 61 -2.22 -8.71 -15.63
CA LEU A 61 -3.08 -9.89 -15.61
C LEU A 61 -4.24 -9.68 -16.57
N MET A 62 -4.60 -10.69 -17.36
CA MET A 62 -5.66 -10.58 -18.37
C MET A 62 -6.55 -11.82 -18.37
N THR A 63 -7.84 -11.64 -18.66
CA THR A 63 -8.69 -12.78 -19.01
C THR A 63 -8.24 -13.39 -20.34
N PRO A 64 -8.56 -14.68 -20.62
CA PRO A 64 -8.19 -15.31 -21.90
C PRO A 64 -8.65 -14.51 -23.13
N GLU A 65 -9.83 -13.90 -23.06
CA GLU A 65 -10.40 -13.07 -24.12
C GLU A 65 -9.84 -11.64 -24.15
N ARG A 66 -9.01 -11.27 -23.17
CA ARG A 66 -8.50 -9.89 -22.94
C ARG A 66 -9.61 -8.84 -22.78
N ASP A 67 -10.75 -9.28 -22.26
CA ASP A 67 -11.88 -8.40 -21.96
C ASP A 67 -11.65 -7.60 -20.68
N LEU A 68 -10.92 -8.18 -19.73
CA LEU A 68 -10.44 -7.49 -18.54
C LEU A 68 -8.92 -7.54 -18.52
N SER A 69 -8.29 -6.43 -18.13
CA SER A 69 -6.84 -6.32 -17.96
C SER A 69 -6.54 -5.55 -16.68
N LEU A 70 -5.63 -6.05 -15.85
CA LEU A 70 -5.37 -5.56 -14.50
C LEU A 70 -3.88 -5.37 -14.27
N VAL A 71 -3.53 -4.24 -13.66
CA VAL A 71 -2.28 -4.06 -12.93
C VAL A 71 -2.59 -3.69 -11.48
N ALA A 72 -1.94 -4.32 -10.52
CA ALA A 72 -2.16 -4.14 -9.10
C ALA A 72 -0.84 -4.02 -8.35
N ASN A 73 -0.84 -3.16 -7.34
CA ASN A 73 0.20 -3.07 -6.31
C ASN A 73 -0.49 -3.29 -4.98
N GLY A 74 -0.22 -4.43 -4.33
CA GLY A 74 -0.93 -4.79 -3.11
C GLY A 74 -0.82 -6.26 -2.77
N GLU A 75 -1.61 -6.65 -1.78
CA GLU A 75 -1.90 -8.02 -1.38
C GLU A 75 -3.40 -8.11 -1.09
N ILE A 76 -4.09 -9.06 -1.70
CA ILE A 76 -5.46 -9.45 -1.32
C ILE A 76 -5.35 -10.58 -0.30
N TYR A 77 -5.42 -10.24 0.98
CA TYR A 77 -5.19 -11.17 2.08
C TYR A 77 -6.17 -12.34 2.11
N ASN A 78 -7.45 -12.10 1.77
CA ASN A 78 -8.48 -13.14 1.72
C ASN A 78 -8.57 -13.85 0.35
N TYR A 79 -7.52 -13.80 -0.49
CA TYR A 79 -7.58 -14.36 -1.85
C TYR A 79 -7.85 -15.87 -1.89
N VAL A 80 -7.44 -16.63 -0.86
CA VAL A 80 -7.70 -18.07 -0.79
C VAL A 80 -9.20 -18.33 -0.66
N GLU A 81 -9.83 -17.72 0.33
CA GLU A 81 -11.26 -17.85 0.59
C GLU A 81 -12.09 -17.27 -0.57
N LEU A 82 -11.66 -16.13 -1.12
CA LEU A 82 -12.34 -15.47 -2.23
C LEU A 82 -12.23 -16.31 -3.52
N ARG A 83 -11.06 -16.89 -3.81
CA ARG A 83 -10.90 -17.83 -4.92
C ARG A 83 -11.85 -19.01 -4.78
N GLU A 84 -11.84 -19.67 -3.62
CA GLU A 84 -12.70 -20.84 -3.38
C GLU A 84 -14.18 -20.51 -3.57
N ALA A 85 -14.62 -19.33 -3.10
CA ALA A 85 -15.99 -18.84 -3.31
C ALA A 85 -16.30 -18.63 -4.80
N LEU A 86 -15.43 -17.94 -5.53
CA LEU A 86 -15.60 -17.67 -6.97
C LEU A 86 -15.61 -18.95 -7.82
N GLU A 87 -14.73 -19.90 -7.52
CA GLU A 87 -14.67 -21.19 -8.22
C GLU A 87 -15.94 -22.01 -7.97
N ARG A 88 -16.38 -22.09 -6.71
CA ARG A 88 -17.54 -22.88 -6.30
C ARG A 88 -18.88 -22.29 -6.74
N GLU A 89 -19.04 -20.98 -6.66
CA GLU A 89 -20.33 -20.31 -6.87
C GLU A 89 -20.52 -19.85 -8.33
N HIS A 90 -19.43 -19.56 -9.03
CA HIS A 90 -19.47 -18.99 -10.39
C HIS A 90 -18.69 -19.81 -11.43
N GLY A 91 -18.02 -20.91 -11.03
CA GLY A 91 -17.27 -21.76 -11.96
C GLY A 91 -16.06 -21.07 -12.58
N VAL A 92 -15.54 -20.02 -11.93
CA VAL A 92 -14.35 -19.28 -12.37
C VAL A 92 -13.16 -20.22 -12.43
N ARG A 93 -12.26 -19.99 -13.39
CA ARG A 93 -10.98 -20.70 -13.49
C ARG A 93 -9.84 -19.70 -13.44
N PHE A 94 -8.99 -19.84 -12.43
CA PHE A 94 -7.80 -19.02 -12.27
C PHE A 94 -6.65 -19.55 -13.15
N ALA A 95 -5.91 -18.63 -13.77
CA ALA A 95 -4.77 -18.93 -14.62
C ALA A 95 -3.45 -18.94 -13.83
N THR A 96 -3.39 -18.24 -12.69
CA THR A 96 -2.20 -18.05 -11.87
C THR A 96 -2.49 -18.43 -10.42
N GLY A 97 -1.47 -18.41 -9.56
CA GLY A 97 -1.60 -18.46 -8.10
C GLY A 97 -1.61 -17.08 -7.44
N SER A 98 -1.51 -15.99 -8.22
CA SER A 98 -1.44 -14.63 -7.68
C SER A 98 -2.75 -14.25 -6.98
N ASP A 99 -2.61 -13.66 -5.80
CA ASP A 99 -3.67 -13.00 -5.05
C ASP A 99 -4.39 -11.94 -5.90
N SER A 100 -3.64 -11.15 -6.68
CA SER A 100 -4.15 -10.07 -7.51
C SER A 100 -5.12 -10.54 -8.60
N GLU A 101 -5.04 -11.80 -9.04
CA GLU A 101 -5.99 -12.35 -10.01
C GLU A 101 -7.41 -12.43 -9.45
N THR A 102 -7.58 -12.50 -8.12
CA THR A 102 -8.91 -12.48 -7.50
C THR A 102 -9.64 -11.16 -7.75
N ILE A 103 -8.93 -10.04 -7.88
CA ILE A 103 -9.53 -8.75 -8.25
C ILE A 103 -10.19 -8.84 -9.63
N LEU A 104 -9.48 -9.42 -10.60
CA LEU A 104 -9.92 -9.55 -11.99
C LEU A 104 -11.23 -10.35 -12.07
N HIS A 105 -11.27 -11.51 -11.41
CA HIS A 105 -12.44 -12.39 -11.44
C HIS A 105 -13.58 -11.91 -10.54
N ALA A 106 -13.29 -11.33 -9.36
CA ALA A 106 -14.33 -10.73 -8.52
C ALA A 106 -15.03 -9.59 -9.26
N TYR A 107 -14.29 -8.74 -9.98
CA TYR A 107 -14.88 -7.70 -10.83
C TYR A 107 -15.68 -8.29 -11.99
N ALA A 108 -15.21 -9.37 -12.62
CA ALA A 108 -15.96 -10.04 -13.70
C ALA A 108 -17.36 -10.49 -13.26
N VAL A 109 -17.47 -10.97 -12.01
CA VAL A 109 -18.73 -11.46 -11.43
C VAL A 109 -19.59 -10.34 -10.85
N HIS A 110 -19.01 -9.48 -10.02
CA HIS A 110 -19.75 -8.52 -9.18
C HIS A 110 -19.65 -7.06 -9.67
N GLY A 111 -18.84 -6.77 -10.69
CA GLY A 111 -18.55 -5.40 -11.11
C GLY A 111 -17.87 -4.61 -9.99
N LEU A 112 -18.30 -3.36 -9.76
CA LEU A 112 -17.72 -2.52 -8.70
C LEU A 112 -18.00 -3.02 -7.28
N ALA A 113 -19.08 -3.77 -7.08
CA ALA A 113 -19.40 -4.37 -5.77
C ALA A 113 -18.32 -5.37 -5.31
N ALA A 114 -17.46 -5.85 -6.23
CA ALA A 114 -16.30 -6.65 -5.89
C ALA A 114 -15.41 -6.00 -4.82
N LEU A 115 -15.30 -4.67 -4.81
CA LEU A 115 -14.45 -3.91 -3.87
C LEU A 115 -14.83 -4.14 -2.40
N GLU A 116 -16.09 -4.44 -2.10
CA GLU A 116 -16.56 -4.71 -0.75
C GLU A 116 -16.01 -6.05 -0.21
N HIS A 117 -15.72 -6.98 -1.11
CA HIS A 117 -15.24 -8.33 -0.80
C HIS A 117 -13.71 -8.45 -0.74
N LEU A 118 -12.97 -7.42 -1.15
CA LEU A 118 -11.51 -7.41 -1.12
C LEU A 118 -11.01 -7.01 0.27
N HIS A 119 -10.33 -7.92 0.96
CA HIS A 119 -9.60 -7.63 2.19
C HIS A 119 -8.12 -7.56 1.86
N GLY A 120 -7.53 -6.38 1.93
CA GLY A 120 -6.19 -6.19 1.42
C GLY A 120 -5.67 -4.78 1.58
N MET A 121 -4.37 -4.64 1.36
CA MET A 121 -3.74 -3.36 1.02
C MET A 121 -3.52 -3.36 -0.49
N PHE A 122 -4.14 -2.45 -1.23
CA PHE A 122 -4.08 -2.49 -2.70
C PHE A 122 -4.31 -1.13 -3.34
N ALA A 123 -3.65 -0.95 -4.48
CA ALA A 123 -3.98 0.03 -5.48
C ALA A 123 -3.98 -0.71 -6.82
N PHE A 124 -5.02 -0.57 -7.63
CA PHE A 124 -5.08 -1.22 -8.93
C PHE A 124 -5.67 -0.35 -10.02
N ALA A 125 -5.32 -0.70 -11.25
CA ALA A 125 -5.98 -0.23 -12.46
C ALA A 125 -6.51 -1.42 -13.25
N LEU A 126 -7.82 -1.43 -13.51
CA LEU A 126 -8.51 -2.46 -14.27
C LEU A 126 -9.17 -1.84 -15.49
N TYR A 127 -8.83 -2.32 -16.68
CA TYR A 127 -9.50 -1.94 -17.92
C TYR A 127 -10.57 -2.98 -18.27
N ASP A 128 -11.84 -2.53 -18.31
CA ASP A 128 -12.98 -3.31 -18.78
C ASP A 128 -13.25 -2.91 -20.23
N ARG A 129 -12.72 -3.73 -21.15
CA ARG A 129 -12.77 -3.49 -22.59
C ARG A 129 -14.20 -3.52 -23.11
N ARG A 130 -15.05 -4.42 -22.59
CA ARG A 130 -16.44 -4.57 -23.03
C ARG A 130 -17.26 -3.31 -22.72
N ARG A 131 -16.95 -2.65 -21.60
CA ARG A 131 -17.59 -1.40 -21.19
C ARG A 131 -16.81 -0.15 -21.60
N GLY A 132 -15.62 -0.29 -22.18
CA GLY A 132 -14.77 0.82 -22.58
C GLY A 132 -14.38 1.75 -21.43
N ARG A 133 -14.11 1.20 -20.24
CA ARG A 133 -13.83 1.98 -19.03
C ARG A 133 -12.61 1.50 -18.26
N LEU A 134 -11.86 2.45 -17.72
CA LEU A 134 -10.75 2.22 -16.81
C LEU A 134 -11.22 2.44 -15.37
N ILE A 135 -10.90 1.53 -14.46
CA ILE A 135 -11.20 1.62 -13.04
C ILE A 135 -9.89 1.78 -12.29
N LEU A 136 -9.74 2.86 -11.54
CA LEU A 136 -8.64 3.08 -10.60
C LEU A 136 -9.17 2.92 -9.19
N ALA A 137 -8.70 1.95 -8.41
CA ALA A 137 -9.21 1.71 -7.06
C ALA A 137 -8.09 1.62 -6.03
N ARG A 138 -8.40 2.07 -4.82
CA ARG A 138 -7.46 2.11 -3.69
C ARG A 138 -8.12 1.56 -2.44
N ASP A 139 -7.35 0.80 -1.65
CA ASP A 139 -7.82 0.11 -0.46
C ASP A 139 -8.46 1.04 0.58
N ARG A 140 -9.20 0.42 1.52
CA ARG A 140 -10.04 1.08 2.52
C ARG A 140 -9.33 2.22 3.26
N LEU A 141 -8.04 2.05 3.59
CA LEU A 141 -7.26 3.03 4.36
C LEU A 141 -6.21 3.76 3.51
N GLY A 142 -6.14 3.49 2.21
CA GLY A 142 -5.17 4.09 1.31
C GLY A 142 -3.73 3.65 1.60
N ILE A 143 -3.52 2.43 2.07
CA ILE A 143 -2.19 1.89 2.40
C ILE A 143 -1.28 1.87 1.17
N LYS A 144 -1.81 1.51 0.00
CA LYS A 144 -1.05 1.58 -1.27
C LYS A 144 -1.34 2.90 -2.00
N PRO A 145 -0.31 3.61 -2.48
CA PRO A 145 -0.51 4.89 -3.15
C PRO A 145 -1.02 4.72 -4.59
N LEU A 146 -1.86 5.65 -5.02
CA LEU A 146 -2.36 5.76 -6.39
C LEU A 146 -2.69 7.23 -6.70
N TYR A 147 -2.04 7.74 -7.74
CA TYR A 147 -2.18 9.11 -8.22
C TYR A 147 -2.65 9.11 -9.67
N TYR A 148 -3.35 10.17 -10.07
CA TYR A 148 -3.78 10.38 -11.44
C TYR A 148 -3.76 11.86 -11.83
N ALA A 149 -3.76 12.10 -13.13
CA ALA A 149 -3.84 13.42 -13.71
C ALA A 149 -4.57 13.36 -15.06
N VAL A 150 -5.48 14.31 -15.29
CA VAL A 150 -6.11 14.53 -16.60
C VAL A 150 -5.37 15.65 -17.29
N ALA A 151 -4.79 15.39 -18.46
CA ALA A 151 -3.99 16.36 -19.19
C ALA A 151 -4.33 16.34 -20.69
N GLY A 152 -5.13 17.31 -21.13
CA GLY A 152 -5.51 17.43 -22.53
C GLY A 152 -6.41 16.28 -22.98
N ASP A 153 -5.86 15.36 -23.76
CA ASP A 153 -6.58 14.24 -24.38
C ASP A 153 -6.27 12.87 -23.74
N ARG A 154 -5.70 12.86 -22.53
CA ARG A 154 -5.39 11.63 -21.80
C ARG A 154 -5.63 11.76 -20.29
N LEU A 155 -5.85 10.62 -19.65
CA LEU A 155 -5.66 10.42 -18.23
C LEU A 155 -4.41 9.56 -18.01
N ALA A 156 -3.54 9.96 -17.10
CA ALA A 156 -2.40 9.16 -16.64
C ALA A 156 -2.60 8.77 -15.17
N PHE A 157 -2.17 7.58 -14.78
CA PHE A 157 -2.15 7.12 -13.39
C PHE A 157 -0.81 6.46 -13.05
N ALA A 158 -0.43 6.50 -11.78
CA ALA A 158 0.74 5.79 -11.27
C ALA A 158 0.71 5.62 -9.74
N SER A 159 1.48 4.66 -9.23
CA SER A 159 1.71 4.51 -7.78
C SER A 159 2.43 5.71 -7.15
N GLU A 160 3.15 6.50 -7.95
CA GLU A 160 4.06 7.53 -7.51
C GLU A 160 4.00 8.70 -8.51
N ILE A 161 3.85 9.93 -8.01
CA ILE A 161 3.77 11.18 -8.79
C ILE A 161 4.91 11.31 -9.81
N LYS A 162 6.16 10.97 -9.45
CA LYS A 162 7.29 11.05 -10.39
C LYS A 162 7.11 10.17 -11.63
N ALA A 163 6.34 9.08 -11.52
CA ALA A 163 6.02 8.21 -12.64
C ALA A 163 4.87 8.74 -13.51
N LEU A 164 4.11 9.77 -13.08
CA LEU A 164 3.16 10.49 -13.93
C LEU A 164 3.87 11.45 -14.90
N LEU A 165 4.98 12.05 -14.47
CA LEU A 165 5.64 13.14 -15.19
C LEU A 165 5.95 12.84 -16.66
N PRO A 166 6.41 11.63 -17.04
CA PRO A 166 6.67 11.29 -18.45
C PRO A 166 5.42 11.28 -19.35
N ALA A 167 4.22 11.17 -18.75
CA ALA A 167 2.95 11.15 -19.46
C ALA A 167 2.31 12.55 -19.58
N LEU A 168 2.78 13.52 -18.80
CA LEU A 168 2.26 14.89 -18.81
C LEU A 168 2.93 15.75 -19.90
N PRO A 169 2.19 16.69 -20.51
CA PRO A 169 2.74 17.56 -21.55
C PRO A 169 3.81 18.53 -21.02
N ARG A 170 3.79 18.83 -19.72
CA ARG A 170 4.74 19.68 -19.01
C ARG A 170 4.78 19.30 -17.54
N SER A 171 5.85 19.68 -16.85
CA SER A 171 5.92 19.58 -15.39
C SER A 171 4.78 20.40 -14.75
N PRO A 172 4.04 19.83 -13.78
CA PRO A 172 3.04 20.55 -13.03
C PRO A 172 3.64 21.75 -12.28
N ALA A 173 2.87 22.83 -12.16
CA ALA A 173 3.19 23.90 -11.23
C ALA A 173 2.84 23.48 -9.79
N LEU A 174 3.30 24.25 -8.80
CA LEU A 174 2.86 24.06 -7.41
C LEU A 174 1.42 24.53 -7.24
N ALA A 175 0.61 23.77 -6.51
CA ALA A 175 -0.74 24.16 -6.11
C ALA A 175 -0.69 24.96 -4.79
N PRO A 176 -0.81 26.31 -4.79
CA PRO A 176 -0.52 27.11 -3.59
C PRO A 176 -1.45 26.81 -2.42
N GLY A 177 -2.71 26.48 -2.71
CA GLY A 177 -3.69 26.09 -1.69
C GLY A 177 -3.30 24.81 -0.96
N ALA A 178 -2.92 23.76 -1.69
CA ALA A 178 -2.49 22.49 -1.11
C ALA A 178 -1.17 22.64 -0.33
N VAL A 179 -0.24 23.46 -0.83
CA VAL A 179 1.00 23.79 -0.10
C VAL A 179 0.69 24.52 1.21
N MET A 180 -0.18 25.54 1.17
CA MET A 180 -0.58 26.28 2.37
C MET A 180 -1.26 25.36 3.39
N GLN A 181 -2.17 24.50 2.93
CA GLN A 181 -2.82 23.51 3.78
C GLN A 181 -1.80 22.58 4.43
N PHE A 182 -0.82 22.06 3.68
CA PHE A 182 0.23 21.22 4.26
C PHE A 182 1.06 21.97 5.31
N LEU A 183 1.43 23.23 5.05
CA LEU A 183 2.20 24.04 6.00
C LEU A 183 1.42 24.31 7.30
N GLN A 184 0.10 24.50 7.20
CA GLN A 184 -0.78 24.75 8.35
C GLN A 184 -1.10 23.46 9.12
N SER A 185 -1.57 22.43 8.41
CA SER A 185 -2.09 21.19 9.00
C SER A 185 -1.02 20.16 9.27
N GLN A 186 0.17 20.31 8.68
CA GLN A 186 1.30 19.37 8.78
C GLN A 186 1.10 18.03 8.07
N PHE A 187 0.01 17.90 7.32
CA PHE A 187 -0.31 16.77 6.44
C PHE A 187 -1.18 17.26 5.27
N SER A 188 -1.15 16.53 4.15
CA SER A 188 -2.04 16.75 3.01
C SER A 188 -3.34 15.97 3.22
N ALA A 189 -4.49 16.63 3.09
CA ALA A 189 -5.79 15.96 3.19
C ALA A 189 -6.49 15.93 1.83
N GLY A 190 -7.48 15.03 1.68
CA GLY A 190 -8.30 14.96 0.47
C GLY A 190 -7.55 14.44 -0.76
N ALA A 191 -8.06 14.79 -1.95
CA ALA A 191 -7.53 14.31 -3.22
C ALA A 191 -6.36 15.16 -3.74
N ASP A 192 -6.26 16.42 -3.32
CA ASP A 192 -5.28 17.34 -3.89
C ASP A 192 -3.86 17.07 -3.41
N THR A 193 -2.91 17.20 -4.34
CA THR A 193 -1.47 17.14 -4.07
C THR A 193 -0.87 18.55 -4.12
N ALA A 194 0.42 18.66 -3.75
CA ALA A 194 1.14 19.92 -3.89
C ALA A 194 1.39 20.36 -5.34
N LEU A 195 0.97 19.55 -6.33
CA LEU A 195 1.15 19.78 -7.75
C LEU A 195 -0.20 20.01 -8.44
N GLU A 196 -0.31 21.07 -9.24
CA GLU A 196 -1.55 21.41 -9.96
C GLU A 196 -1.94 20.30 -10.95
N GLY A 197 -3.21 19.88 -10.89
CA GLY A 197 -3.78 18.87 -11.78
C GLY A 197 -3.32 17.43 -11.51
N VAL A 198 -2.55 17.21 -10.44
CA VAL A 198 -2.21 15.87 -9.94
C VAL A 198 -3.03 15.62 -8.68
N HIS A 199 -3.80 14.53 -8.71
CA HIS A 199 -4.69 14.13 -7.62
C HIS A 199 -4.34 12.72 -7.15
N ARG A 200 -4.69 12.40 -5.90
CA ARG A 200 -4.66 11.04 -5.36
C ARG A 200 -6.06 10.43 -5.40
N VAL A 201 -6.14 9.13 -5.67
CA VAL A 201 -7.35 8.36 -5.40
C VAL A 201 -7.53 8.28 -3.88
N LEU A 202 -8.73 8.58 -3.39
CA LEU A 202 -9.00 8.59 -1.95
C LEU A 202 -8.98 7.17 -1.36
N PRO A 203 -8.72 7.01 -0.05
CA PRO A 203 -8.95 5.75 0.64
C PRO A 203 -10.40 5.27 0.47
N GLY A 204 -10.60 3.97 0.22
CA GLY A 204 -11.93 3.37 0.07
C GLY A 204 -12.71 3.87 -1.16
N GLU A 205 -11.99 4.30 -2.20
CA GLU A 205 -12.56 4.86 -3.43
C GLU A 205 -12.13 4.07 -4.68
N ALA A 206 -13.04 4.00 -5.64
CA ALA A 206 -12.73 3.73 -7.03
C ALA A 206 -13.15 4.90 -7.92
N ILE A 207 -12.33 5.22 -8.92
CA ILE A 207 -12.63 6.18 -9.98
C ILE A 207 -12.84 5.41 -11.27
N VAL A 208 -14.02 5.55 -11.85
CA VAL A 208 -14.36 5.00 -13.17
C VAL A 208 -14.15 6.09 -14.20
N VAL A 209 -13.34 5.79 -15.21
CA VAL A 209 -12.99 6.70 -16.30
C VAL A 209 -13.52 6.13 -17.60
N ASP A 210 -14.39 6.87 -18.28
CA ASP A 210 -14.90 6.48 -19.60
C ASP A 210 -13.95 6.87 -20.73
N SER A 211 -14.32 6.51 -21.98
CA SER A 211 -13.52 6.82 -23.16
C SER A 211 -13.39 8.32 -23.44
N GLU A 212 -14.28 9.16 -22.92
CA GLU A 212 -14.26 10.62 -23.07
C GLU A 212 -13.52 11.33 -21.94
N LEU A 213 -12.93 10.56 -21.01
CA LEU A 213 -12.24 11.03 -19.81
C LEU A 213 -13.17 11.69 -18.78
N ASN A 214 -14.44 11.29 -18.74
CA ASN A 214 -15.32 11.64 -17.62
C ASN A 214 -14.99 10.72 -16.43
N LEU A 215 -14.89 11.32 -15.24
CA LEU A 215 -14.56 10.63 -14.00
C LEU A 215 -15.81 10.49 -13.14
N GLU A 216 -16.17 9.26 -12.81
CA GLU A 216 -17.19 8.93 -11.81
C GLU A 216 -16.50 8.38 -10.56
N HIS A 217 -16.75 9.01 -9.42
CA HIS A 217 -16.17 8.62 -8.13
C HIS A 217 -17.14 7.72 -7.37
N HIS A 218 -16.66 6.54 -6.97
CA HIS A 218 -17.40 5.53 -6.23
C HIS A 218 -16.69 5.23 -4.91
N ARG A 219 -17.20 5.79 -3.81
CA ARG A 219 -16.72 5.45 -2.46
C ARG A 219 -17.40 4.16 -2.00
N TYR A 220 -16.61 3.10 -1.84
CA TYR A 220 -17.09 1.80 -1.40
C TYR A 220 -16.83 1.54 0.10
N TRP A 221 -16.01 2.37 0.75
CA TRP A 221 -15.77 2.27 2.18
C TRP A 221 -15.39 3.63 2.80
N SER A 222 -15.78 3.83 4.06
CA SER A 222 -15.35 4.97 4.87
C SER A 222 -15.32 4.59 6.35
N PRO A 223 -14.33 5.05 7.14
CA PRO A 223 -14.34 4.85 8.58
C PRO A 223 -15.53 5.55 9.24
N LEU A 224 -16.09 6.59 8.60
CA LEU A 224 -17.26 7.33 9.10
C LEU A 224 -18.56 6.53 8.99
N ASP A 225 -18.59 5.50 8.15
CA ASP A 225 -19.76 4.66 7.94
C ASP A 225 -19.79 3.49 8.94
N VAL A 226 -18.71 3.28 9.72
CA VAL A 226 -18.60 2.23 10.74
C VAL A 226 -19.43 2.58 11.97
N GLN A 227 -20.36 1.69 12.33
CA GLN A 227 -21.21 1.87 13.51
C GLN A 227 -20.68 1.09 14.72
N PRO A 228 -20.66 1.70 15.93
CA PRO A 228 -20.27 0.98 17.13
C PRO A 228 -21.28 -0.13 17.44
N SER A 229 -20.77 -1.31 17.76
CA SER A 229 -21.60 -2.43 18.22
C SER A 229 -21.64 -2.46 19.75
N PRO A 230 -22.83 -2.63 20.38
CA PRO A 230 -22.93 -2.70 21.82
C PRO A 230 -22.33 -4.03 22.30
N MET A 231 -21.18 -3.95 22.96
CA MET A 231 -20.46 -5.10 23.52
C MET A 231 -19.94 -4.74 24.91
N SER A 232 -19.91 -5.72 25.82
CA SER A 232 -19.11 -5.62 27.04
C SER A 232 -17.61 -5.70 26.69
N GLU A 233 -16.75 -5.22 27.59
CA GLU A 233 -15.29 -5.31 27.42
C GLU A 233 -14.81 -6.76 27.22
N ALA A 234 -15.38 -7.71 27.97
CA ALA A 234 -15.05 -9.13 27.83
C ALA A 234 -15.41 -9.68 26.44
N GLN A 235 -16.60 -9.35 25.93
CA GLN A 235 -17.03 -9.75 24.58
C GLN A 235 -16.18 -9.10 23.50
N ALA A 236 -15.84 -7.82 23.65
CA ALA A 236 -14.98 -7.11 22.72
C ALA A 236 -13.57 -7.71 22.68
N THR A 237 -13.02 -8.10 23.85
CA THR A 237 -11.70 -8.75 23.95
C THR A 237 -11.69 -10.10 23.26
N GLU A 238 -12.68 -10.96 23.51
CA GLU A 238 -12.79 -12.27 22.87
C GLU A 238 -12.97 -12.15 21.34
N ALA A 239 -13.82 -11.22 20.91
CA ALA A 239 -14.02 -10.95 19.47
C ALA A 239 -12.74 -10.41 18.82
N PHE A 240 -12.00 -9.55 19.52
CA PHE A 240 -10.74 -9.00 19.05
C PHE A 240 -9.68 -10.09 18.89
N ASP A 241 -9.51 -10.98 19.86
CA ASP A 241 -8.53 -12.08 19.78
C ASP A 241 -8.78 -12.97 18.56
N GLY A 242 -10.04 -13.34 18.32
CA GLY A 242 -10.43 -14.14 17.15
C GLY A 242 -10.22 -13.41 15.82
N LEU A 243 -10.52 -12.10 15.78
CA LEU A 243 -10.28 -11.27 14.60
C LEU A 243 -8.78 -11.10 14.33
N PHE A 244 -7.99 -10.84 15.36
CA PHE A 244 -6.55 -10.61 15.26
C PHE A 244 -5.82 -11.87 14.81
N ASP A 245 -6.16 -13.07 15.33
CA ASP A 245 -5.58 -14.33 14.84
C ASP A 245 -5.86 -14.55 13.35
N ARG A 246 -7.10 -14.26 12.91
CA ARG A 246 -7.49 -14.36 11.50
C ARG A 246 -6.67 -13.39 10.64
N VAL A 247 -6.63 -12.11 11.00
CA VAL A 247 -5.89 -11.08 10.25
C VAL A 247 -4.41 -11.46 10.16
N MET A 248 -3.80 -11.89 11.27
CA MET A 248 -2.40 -12.32 11.27
C MET A 248 -2.17 -13.53 10.36
N ARG A 249 -3.07 -14.53 10.38
CA ARG A 249 -2.99 -15.70 9.50
C ARG A 249 -3.09 -15.34 8.02
N GLU A 250 -3.94 -14.40 7.68
CA GLU A 250 -4.08 -13.93 6.30
C GLU A 250 -2.83 -13.11 5.86
N HIS A 251 -2.27 -12.29 6.74
CA HIS A 251 -1.12 -11.43 6.40
C HIS A 251 0.21 -12.20 6.28
N VAL A 252 0.36 -13.35 6.93
CA VAL A 252 1.58 -14.19 6.81
C VAL A 252 1.62 -15.04 5.55
N ARG A 253 0.57 -15.00 4.72
CA ARG A 253 0.54 -15.67 3.41
C ARG A 253 1.61 -15.05 2.50
N SER A 254 2.68 -15.79 2.23
CA SER A 254 3.81 -15.33 1.42
C SER A 254 4.64 -16.51 0.93
N ASP A 255 5.11 -16.48 -0.32
CA ASP A 255 6.06 -17.47 -0.85
C ASP A 255 7.52 -17.07 -0.61
N VAL A 256 7.74 -15.96 0.10
CA VAL A 256 9.07 -15.44 0.45
C VAL A 256 9.21 -15.21 1.95
N PRO A 257 10.43 -15.24 2.49
CA PRO A 257 10.64 -14.95 3.91
C PRO A 257 10.16 -13.54 4.27
N TYR A 258 9.54 -13.43 5.44
CA TYR A 258 9.15 -12.17 6.06
C TYR A 258 9.90 -11.94 7.38
N GLY A 259 9.83 -10.69 7.86
CA GLY A 259 10.35 -10.29 9.17
C GLY A 259 9.55 -9.12 9.72
N ALA A 260 10.06 -8.44 10.74
CA ALA A 260 9.37 -7.31 11.37
C ALA A 260 10.33 -6.17 11.76
N PHE A 261 9.84 -4.94 11.71
CA PHE A 261 10.44 -3.84 12.45
C PHE A 261 10.01 -3.95 13.91
N LEU A 262 10.99 -3.90 14.81
CA LEU A 262 10.80 -4.08 16.23
C LEU A 262 11.25 -2.83 16.98
N SER A 263 10.32 -2.23 17.70
CA SER A 263 10.57 -1.17 18.68
C SER A 263 10.37 -1.72 20.10
N GLY A 264 10.55 -0.87 21.11
CA GLY A 264 10.14 -1.19 22.48
C GLY A 264 8.63 -1.11 22.74
N GLY A 265 7.83 -0.72 21.74
CA GLY A 265 6.39 -0.49 21.87
C GLY A 265 5.53 -1.75 21.83
N VAL A 266 4.33 -1.64 22.40
CA VAL A 266 3.35 -2.74 22.50
C VAL A 266 2.90 -3.26 21.13
N ASP A 267 2.76 -2.40 20.13
CA ASP A 267 2.26 -2.79 18.79
C ASP A 267 3.25 -3.73 18.10
N SER A 268 4.51 -3.29 17.96
CA SER A 268 5.55 -4.13 17.36
C SER A 268 5.87 -5.38 18.19
N GLY A 269 5.75 -5.31 19.52
CA GLY A 269 5.94 -6.46 20.39
C GLY A 269 4.85 -7.50 20.25
N THR A 270 3.59 -7.07 20.13
CA THR A 270 2.42 -7.93 19.86
C THR A 270 2.56 -8.60 18.49
N LEU A 271 2.92 -7.83 17.45
CA LEU A 271 3.13 -8.38 16.11
C LEU A 271 4.23 -9.45 16.10
N VAL A 272 5.39 -9.16 16.69
CA VAL A 272 6.48 -10.15 16.78
C VAL A 272 6.04 -11.39 17.55
N GLY A 273 5.34 -11.22 18.67
CA GLY A 273 4.78 -12.34 19.43
C GLY A 273 3.88 -13.23 18.58
N CYS A 274 2.99 -12.64 17.78
CA CYS A 274 2.14 -13.39 16.87
C CYS A 274 2.91 -14.05 15.73
N LEU A 275 3.84 -13.35 15.09
CA LEU A 275 4.63 -13.90 13.97
C LEU A 275 5.42 -15.16 14.38
N THR A 276 5.92 -15.23 15.61
CA THR A 276 6.62 -16.44 16.10
C THR A 276 5.74 -17.69 16.18
N ARG A 277 4.42 -17.56 16.14
CA ARG A 277 3.47 -18.68 16.11
C ARG A 277 3.29 -19.27 14.71
N PHE A 278 3.60 -18.50 13.66
CA PHE A 278 3.34 -18.86 12.27
C PHE A 278 4.61 -19.18 11.47
N GLN A 279 5.77 -18.71 11.90
CA GLN A 279 7.02 -18.92 11.20
C GLN A 279 7.81 -20.12 11.76
N GLU A 280 8.31 -20.97 10.86
CA GLU A 280 9.30 -21.98 11.23
C GLU A 280 10.67 -21.30 11.48
N GLY A 281 11.14 -21.38 12.72
CA GLY A 281 12.40 -20.77 13.15
C GLY A 281 12.28 -19.30 13.56
N PRO A 282 13.42 -18.64 13.86
CA PRO A 282 13.41 -17.32 14.47
C PRO A 282 13.00 -16.23 13.45
N VAL A 283 11.94 -15.48 13.78
CA VAL A 283 11.52 -14.28 13.04
C VAL A 283 12.71 -13.31 12.96
N ARG A 284 12.98 -12.76 11.78
CA ARG A 284 14.03 -11.75 11.61
C ARG A 284 13.47 -10.39 12.03
N THR A 285 14.13 -9.74 12.99
CA THR A 285 13.66 -8.45 13.52
C THR A 285 14.75 -7.39 13.38
N PHE A 286 14.33 -6.17 13.07
CA PHE A 286 15.24 -5.04 12.89
C PHE A 286 14.78 -3.89 13.78
N SER A 287 15.69 -3.32 14.55
CA SER A 287 15.45 -2.12 15.35
C SER A 287 16.42 -1.02 14.94
N VAL A 288 16.08 0.22 15.31
CA VAL A 288 16.90 1.38 15.02
C VAL A 288 17.12 2.17 16.31
N GLY A 289 18.32 2.72 16.47
CA GLY A 289 18.66 3.63 17.56
C GLY A 289 19.78 4.58 17.16
N TYR A 290 19.88 5.71 17.83
CA TYR A 290 20.87 6.75 17.53
C TYR A 290 22.16 6.51 18.31
N ALA A 291 23.31 6.85 17.72
CA ALA A 291 24.57 6.89 18.48
C ALA A 291 24.57 8.08 19.48
N GLY A 292 24.76 7.83 20.79
CA GLY A 292 24.75 8.84 21.87
C GLY A 292 24.21 8.37 23.25
N ALA A 293 23.95 9.31 24.16
CA ALA A 293 23.59 9.01 25.56
C ALA A 293 22.17 8.43 25.78
N ASP A 294 21.24 8.67 24.85
CA ASP A 294 19.87 8.09 24.85
C ASP A 294 19.80 6.69 24.21
N GLU A 295 20.94 6.12 23.80
CA GLU A 295 21.09 4.79 23.15
C GLU A 295 20.39 3.63 23.87
N ARG A 296 20.25 3.73 25.20
CA ARG A 296 19.94 2.57 26.05
C ARG A 296 18.46 2.29 26.20
N GLY A 297 17.56 3.21 25.85
CA GLY A 297 16.12 3.01 26.06
C GLY A 297 15.51 2.07 25.02
N GLU A 298 15.35 2.57 23.79
CA GLU A 298 14.58 1.89 22.75
C GLU A 298 15.24 0.61 22.25
N LEU A 299 16.56 0.62 22.03
CA LEU A 299 17.28 -0.57 21.58
C LEU A 299 17.30 -1.65 22.66
N ALA A 300 17.48 -1.31 23.94
CA ALA A 300 17.47 -2.31 25.00
C ALA A 300 16.09 -2.95 25.19
N GLU A 301 15.02 -2.16 25.01
CA GLU A 301 13.66 -2.67 25.09
C GLU A 301 13.32 -3.57 23.88
N ALA A 302 13.70 -3.17 22.67
CA ALA A 302 13.61 -4.03 21.49
C ALA A 302 14.42 -5.32 21.67
N GLU A 303 15.63 -5.26 22.21
CA GLU A 303 16.45 -6.44 22.54
C GLU A 303 15.78 -7.33 23.59
N ARG A 304 15.11 -6.75 24.59
CA ARG A 304 14.37 -7.50 25.61
C ARG A 304 13.22 -8.29 24.98
N ILE A 305 12.46 -7.67 24.09
CA ILE A 305 11.38 -8.31 23.34
C ILE A 305 11.95 -9.39 22.41
N ALA A 306 13.03 -9.09 21.69
CA ALA A 306 13.71 -10.03 20.82
C ALA A 306 14.19 -11.29 21.55
N ARG A 307 14.78 -11.13 22.75
CA ARG A 307 15.19 -12.25 23.62
C ARG A 307 14.00 -13.06 24.10
N ARG A 308 12.90 -12.40 24.51
CA ARG A 308 11.67 -13.07 24.97
C ARG A 308 11.09 -14.00 23.90
N PHE A 309 11.08 -13.56 22.65
CA PHE A 309 10.49 -14.29 21.52
C PHE A 309 11.51 -15.06 20.68
N GLY A 310 12.78 -15.13 21.09
CA GLY A 310 13.82 -15.89 20.38
C GLY A 310 14.07 -15.43 18.94
N THR A 311 13.90 -14.16 18.63
CA THR A 311 14.02 -13.62 17.25
C THR A 311 15.48 -13.48 16.81
N ARG A 312 15.74 -13.55 15.50
CA ARG A 312 17.04 -13.19 14.90
C ARG A 312 17.10 -11.67 14.77
N HIS A 313 17.53 -11.01 15.84
CA HIS A 313 17.50 -9.56 15.95
C HIS A 313 18.74 -8.87 15.38
N ARG A 314 18.54 -7.80 14.61
CA ARG A 314 19.58 -6.94 14.07
C ARG A 314 19.33 -5.48 14.48
N PRO A 315 20.00 -4.99 15.54
CA PRO A 315 19.94 -3.58 15.89
C PRO A 315 20.79 -2.75 14.91
N LEU A 316 20.25 -1.63 14.45
CA LEU A 316 20.95 -0.65 13.64
C LEU A 316 21.25 0.58 14.47
N ARG A 317 22.53 0.88 14.64
CA ARG A 317 22.99 2.15 15.20
C ARG A 317 23.18 3.15 14.07
N LEU A 318 22.41 4.23 14.12
CA LEU A 318 22.47 5.29 13.12
C LEU A 318 23.40 6.41 13.57
N ASP A 319 24.27 6.80 12.65
CA ASP A 319 25.06 8.01 12.76
C ASP A 319 24.28 9.21 12.18
N ARG A 320 24.47 10.39 12.78
CA ARG A 320 23.74 11.60 12.38
C ARG A 320 24.00 11.97 10.92
N GLU A 321 25.24 11.85 10.46
CA GLU A 321 25.65 12.25 9.11
C GLU A 321 24.95 11.41 8.03
N ARG A 322 24.82 10.10 8.24
CA ARG A 322 24.11 9.16 7.37
C ARG A 322 22.62 9.45 7.31
N ILE A 323 22.02 9.86 8.42
CA ILE A 323 20.62 10.33 8.44
C ILE A 323 20.47 11.59 7.59
N PHE A 324 21.32 12.60 7.78
CA PHE A 324 21.25 13.85 7.01
C PHE A 324 21.45 13.63 5.51
N ARG A 325 22.40 12.76 5.13
CA ARG A 325 22.65 12.41 3.72
C ARG A 325 21.47 11.68 3.06
N ARG A 326 20.53 11.15 3.83
CA ARG A 326 19.35 10.45 3.31
C ARG A 326 18.25 11.40 2.84
N ILE A 327 18.27 12.68 3.23
CA ILE A 327 17.19 13.65 2.92
C ILE A 327 16.83 13.72 1.43
N PRO A 328 17.77 13.87 0.47
CA PRO A 328 17.41 13.95 -0.94
C PRO A 328 16.69 12.69 -1.46
N HIS A 329 17.15 11.52 -1.02
CA HIS A 329 16.49 10.26 -1.34
C HIS A 329 15.09 10.19 -0.73
N MET A 330 14.87 10.67 0.51
CA MET A 330 13.53 10.68 1.08
C MET A 330 12.57 11.61 0.36
N ILE A 331 13.02 12.79 -0.06
CA ILE A 331 12.20 13.70 -0.86
C ILE A 331 11.77 13.01 -2.15
N TRP A 332 12.70 12.32 -2.82
CA TRP A 332 12.41 11.57 -4.05
C TRP A 332 11.50 10.34 -3.81
N SER A 333 11.69 9.60 -2.71
CA SER A 333 10.89 8.41 -2.39
C SER A 333 9.50 8.74 -1.87
N ALA A 334 9.35 9.77 -1.05
CA ALA A 334 8.07 10.21 -0.50
C ALA A 334 7.12 10.69 -1.60
N ASP A 335 7.69 11.32 -2.63
CA ASP A 335 7.01 11.81 -3.84
C ASP A 335 5.92 12.86 -3.62
N GLU A 336 5.66 13.19 -2.36
CA GLU A 336 4.70 14.16 -1.87
C GLU A 336 5.25 14.81 -0.59
N LEU A 337 4.65 15.93 -0.17
CA LEU A 337 5.03 16.62 1.05
C LEU A 337 4.79 15.73 2.29
N MET A 338 5.85 15.47 3.03
CA MET A 338 5.85 14.65 4.24
C MET A 338 6.63 15.36 5.34
N ARG A 339 6.02 15.48 6.53
CA ARG A 339 6.66 16.10 7.71
C ARG A 339 7.25 15.06 8.67
N ASP A 340 6.86 13.80 8.56
CA ASP A 340 7.34 12.76 9.46
C ASP A 340 8.84 12.53 9.29
N TYR A 341 9.64 12.93 10.29
CA TYR A 341 11.08 12.72 10.29
C TYR A 341 11.48 11.27 10.59
N ALA A 342 10.57 10.44 11.13
CA ALA A 342 10.81 9.01 11.34
C ALA A 342 10.99 8.27 10.01
N CYS A 343 10.56 8.86 8.89
CA CYS A 343 10.83 8.31 7.56
C CYS A 343 12.33 8.11 7.27
N LEU A 344 13.22 8.94 7.84
CA LEU A 344 14.67 8.87 7.61
C LEU A 344 15.30 7.61 8.25
N PRO A 345 15.13 7.35 9.56
CA PRO A 345 15.59 6.11 10.17
C PRO A 345 14.85 4.88 9.59
N THR A 346 13.55 4.98 9.30
CA THR A 346 12.78 3.88 8.71
C THR A 346 13.30 3.50 7.32
N ALA A 347 13.71 4.45 6.49
CA ALA A 347 14.31 4.14 5.19
C ALA A 347 15.66 3.41 5.33
N LEU A 348 16.47 3.76 6.32
CA LEU A 348 17.72 3.06 6.61
C LEU A 348 17.47 1.65 7.15
N LEU A 349 16.42 1.49 7.96
CA LEU A 349 15.95 0.20 8.46
C LEU A 349 15.43 -0.68 7.32
N ALA A 350 14.63 -0.13 6.41
CA ALA A 350 14.12 -0.78 5.22
C ALA A 350 15.24 -1.18 4.26
N GLU A 351 16.27 -0.34 4.06
CA GLU A 351 17.44 -0.71 3.25
C GLU A 351 18.19 -1.91 3.85
N ALA A 352 18.34 -1.95 5.18
CA ALA A 352 19.00 -3.07 5.84
C ALA A 352 18.18 -4.37 5.75
N ALA A 353 16.86 -4.29 5.99
CA ALA A 353 15.95 -5.43 5.88
C ALA A 353 15.83 -5.93 4.43
N GLY A 354 15.77 -5.02 3.46
CA GLY A 354 15.66 -5.30 2.02
C GLY A 354 16.83 -6.10 1.44
N ARG A 355 17.96 -6.19 2.14
CA ARG A 355 19.08 -7.07 1.75
C ARG A 355 18.81 -8.55 2.01
N GLU A 356 17.84 -8.86 2.87
CA GLU A 356 17.56 -10.22 3.34
C GLU A 356 16.08 -10.62 3.20
N LEU A 357 15.18 -9.65 3.04
CA LEU A 357 13.73 -9.82 3.08
C LEU A 357 13.04 -8.97 2.01
N LYS A 358 11.91 -9.47 1.50
CA LYS A 358 11.00 -8.72 0.63
C LYS A 358 9.77 -8.20 1.38
N VAL A 359 9.41 -8.86 2.49
CA VAL A 359 8.23 -8.57 3.31
C VAL A 359 8.66 -8.24 4.73
N VAL A 360 8.14 -7.14 5.27
CA VAL A 360 8.39 -6.69 6.64
C VAL A 360 7.10 -6.18 7.26
N PHE A 361 6.79 -6.67 8.46
CA PHE A 361 5.66 -6.22 9.27
C PHE A 361 6.04 -4.99 10.10
N THR A 362 5.08 -4.09 10.26
CA THR A 362 5.23 -2.84 11.02
C THR A 362 4.02 -2.64 11.94
N GLY A 363 4.22 -2.03 13.11
CA GLY A 363 3.15 -1.68 14.06
C GLY A 363 2.39 -0.40 13.74
N GLU A 364 2.63 0.21 12.57
CA GLU A 364 1.95 1.42 12.12
C GLU A 364 0.43 1.23 12.11
N GLY A 365 -0.31 2.25 12.54
CA GLY A 365 -1.78 2.21 12.66
C GLY A 365 -2.30 1.79 14.04
N GLY A 366 -1.45 1.25 14.92
CA GLY A 366 -1.85 0.86 16.29
C GLY A 366 -2.34 2.04 17.11
N ASP A 367 -1.58 3.13 17.14
CA ASP A 367 -1.92 4.34 17.87
C ASP A 367 -3.21 5.02 17.36
N GLU A 368 -3.44 5.03 16.05
CA GLU A 368 -4.68 5.55 15.44
C GLU A 368 -5.89 4.71 15.84
N MET A 369 -5.77 3.38 15.81
CA MET A 369 -6.88 2.47 16.06
C MET A 369 -7.25 2.42 17.55
N PHE A 370 -6.27 2.47 18.45
CA PHE A 370 -6.47 2.32 19.89
C PHE A 370 -6.34 3.62 20.69
N ALA A 371 -6.27 4.77 20.00
CA ALA A 371 -6.03 6.07 20.62
C ALA A 371 -4.78 6.07 21.52
N GLY A 372 -3.69 5.45 21.07
CA GLY A 372 -2.47 5.23 21.85
C GLY A 372 -1.62 6.49 22.07
N TYR A 373 -1.79 7.51 21.22
CA TYR A 373 -1.07 8.78 21.35
C TYR A 373 -1.34 9.46 22.70
N GLY A 374 -0.27 9.94 23.34
CA GLY A 374 -0.35 10.64 24.64
C GLY A 374 -1.32 11.83 24.68
N ARG A 375 -1.62 12.44 23.52
CA ARG A 375 -2.61 13.53 23.38
C ARG A 375 -4.05 13.11 23.65
N TYR A 376 -4.38 11.82 23.51
CA TYR A 376 -5.71 11.28 23.80
C TYR A 376 -5.88 10.90 25.27
N ARG A 377 -4.78 10.85 26.04
CA ARG A 377 -4.87 10.62 27.47
C ARG A 377 -5.57 11.82 28.11
N PRO A 378 -6.60 11.62 28.94
CA PRO A 378 -7.20 12.71 29.69
C PRO A 378 -6.11 13.46 30.45
N ALA A 379 -6.09 14.79 30.37
CA ALA A 379 -5.23 15.56 31.26
C ALA A 379 -5.53 15.14 32.70
N ARG A 380 -4.49 14.98 33.54
CA ARG A 380 -4.66 14.60 34.96
C ARG A 380 -5.69 15.46 35.72
N ALA A 381 -6.02 16.65 35.22
CA ALA A 381 -7.06 17.51 35.75
C ALA A 381 -8.51 16.97 35.59
N THR A 382 -8.80 16.15 34.59
CA THR A 382 -10.16 15.57 34.38
C THR A 382 -10.41 14.35 35.27
N ALA A 383 -9.38 13.79 35.90
CA ALA A 383 -9.52 12.70 36.87
C ALA A 383 -9.76 13.18 38.33
N LEU A 384 -9.85 14.50 38.52
CA LEU A 384 -10.10 15.16 39.82
C LEU A 384 -11.50 15.81 39.90
N LEU A 385 -12.30 15.71 38.84
CA LEU A 385 -13.74 16.00 38.80
C LEU A 385 -14.50 14.68 38.75
#